data_AF-A0A1S3XX93-F1
#
_entry.id   AF-A0A1S3XX93-F1
#
_cell.length_a   1.000
_cell.length_b   1.000
_cell.length_c   1.000
_cell.angle_alpha   90.00
_cell.angle_beta   90.00
_cell.angle_gamma   90.00
#
_symmetry.space_group_name_H-M   'P 1'
#
loop_
_entity.id
_entity.type
_entity.pdbx_description
1 polymer ?
#
loop_
_entity_poly.entity_id
_entity_poly.type
_entity_poly.pdbx_seq_one_letter_code
_entity_poly.pdbx_strand_id
1 'polypeptide(L)'
;MAMAVGIGEGNSVAGGGSLSELYQSSRRLLLKSRDGLEKLERFEYTSSSSSSSSIPSSSSSTAIVDPSEQSFDAVRKDIAQIQSLCSEMELLWRSIPAKSQRDLWKRKVEQVAEEADSLKASLDKYNLRHQRRMQEARERAELIGRANGDSSHVLRIFDDEAQAMQSARRSSRMMEETLATGVAILSKYSEQRDRLKRAQRKALDVLNTLGLSNSVMRLIEKRNRADRWIKYAGMVVTIVILIFIWRWTR
;
A
#
# COMPACT_ATOMS: atom_id res chain seq x y z
N MET A 1 -25.48 -57.23 28.86
CA MET A 1 -24.53 -57.09 27.74
C MET A 1 -24.52 -55.63 27.31
N ALA A 2 -23.35 -55.02 27.40
CA ALA A 2 -23.08 -53.62 27.09
C ALA A 2 -23.24 -53.32 25.59
N MET A 3 -23.67 -52.12 25.24
CA MET A 3 -23.19 -51.43 24.04
C MET A 3 -23.04 -49.93 24.31
N ALA A 4 -21.93 -49.43 23.78
CA ALA A 4 -21.18 -48.30 24.25
C ALA A 4 -21.78 -46.95 23.86
N VAL A 5 -21.70 -46.03 24.82
CA VAL A 5 -21.67 -44.59 24.61
C VAL A 5 -20.38 -44.25 23.84
N GLY A 6 -20.52 -43.81 22.59
CA GLY A 6 -19.43 -43.22 21.81
C GLY A 6 -19.44 -41.70 21.98
N ILE A 7 -18.72 -41.20 22.98
CA ILE A 7 -18.31 -39.80 23.07
C ILE A 7 -17.01 -39.63 22.30
N GLY A 8 -17.00 -38.67 21.38
CA GLY A 8 -15.86 -37.81 21.12
C GLY A 8 -14.89 -38.24 20.02
N GLU A 9 -14.84 -37.43 18.95
CA GLU A 9 -13.58 -36.82 18.54
C GLU A 9 -13.87 -35.51 17.80
N GLY A 10 -13.49 -34.40 18.44
CA GLY A 10 -13.59 -33.06 17.89
C GLY A 10 -12.53 -32.82 16.83
N ASN A 11 -12.97 -32.76 15.57
CA ASN A 11 -12.15 -32.31 14.44
C ASN A 11 -11.84 -30.81 14.59
N SER A 12 -10.69 -30.49 15.19
CA SER A 12 -10.23 -29.11 15.43
C SER A 12 -8.93 -28.76 14.68
N VAL A 13 -8.68 -29.42 13.53
CA VAL A 13 -7.44 -29.24 12.74
C VAL A 13 -7.63 -28.37 11.47
N ALA A 14 -8.86 -28.05 11.07
CA ALA A 14 -9.13 -27.47 9.74
C ALA A 14 -8.80 -25.96 9.55
N GLY A 15 -8.57 -25.18 10.62
CA GLY A 15 -8.42 -23.72 10.51
C GLY A 15 -7.02 -23.20 10.18
N GLY A 16 -5.98 -23.97 10.46
CA GLY A 16 -4.58 -23.50 10.33
C GLY A 16 -4.01 -23.60 8.91
N GLY A 17 -4.41 -24.64 8.16
CA GLY A 17 -3.93 -24.89 6.80
C GLY A 17 -4.44 -23.86 5.81
N SER A 18 -5.75 -23.62 5.79
CA SER A 18 -6.41 -22.71 4.83
C SER A 18 -5.94 -21.26 4.95
N LEU A 19 -5.84 -20.73 6.18
CA LEU A 19 -5.31 -19.38 6.42
C LEU A 19 -3.86 -19.22 5.97
N SER A 20 -3.04 -20.26 6.17
CA SER A 20 -1.64 -20.22 5.75
C SER A 20 -1.47 -20.28 4.24
N GLU A 21 -2.32 -21.03 3.54
CA GLU A 21 -2.34 -21.10 2.08
C GLU A 21 -2.82 -19.78 1.47
N LEU A 22 -3.90 -19.19 2.00
CA LEU A 22 -4.41 -17.86 1.61
C LEU A 22 -3.37 -16.75 1.85
N TYR A 23 -2.62 -16.84 2.95
CA TYR A 23 -1.53 -15.91 3.22
C TYR A 23 -0.36 -16.08 2.25
N GLN A 24 0.03 -17.32 1.94
CA GLN A 24 1.11 -17.56 0.98
C GLN A 24 0.71 -17.15 -0.44
N SER A 25 -0.55 -17.39 -0.84
CA SER A 25 -1.06 -16.99 -2.15
C SER A 25 -1.11 -15.46 -2.30
N SER A 26 -1.63 -14.74 -1.30
CA SER A 26 -1.62 -13.27 -1.28
C SER A 26 -0.21 -12.70 -1.31
N ARG A 27 0.76 -13.29 -0.58
CA ARG A 27 2.18 -12.87 -0.63
C ARG A 27 2.83 -13.10 -1.99
N ARG A 28 2.55 -14.23 -2.66
CA ARG A 28 3.03 -14.49 -4.03
C ARG A 28 2.43 -13.50 -5.04
N LEU A 29 1.14 -13.20 -4.92
CA LEU A 29 0.48 -12.20 -5.76
C LEU A 29 1.03 -10.79 -5.51
N LEU A 30 1.32 -10.42 -4.26
CA LEU A 30 1.95 -9.13 -3.92
C LEU A 30 3.30 -8.96 -4.62
N LEU A 31 4.15 -9.98 -4.58
CA LEU A 31 5.45 -9.95 -5.27
C LEU A 31 5.28 -9.84 -6.79
N LYS A 32 4.39 -10.65 -7.37
CA LYS A 32 4.08 -10.60 -8.81
C LYS A 32 3.56 -9.23 -9.25
N SER A 33 2.67 -8.63 -8.45
CA SER A 33 2.08 -7.31 -8.69
C SER A 33 3.14 -6.21 -8.61
N ARG A 34 4.07 -6.30 -7.64
CA ARG A 34 5.22 -5.40 -7.51
C ARG A 34 6.15 -5.47 -8.72
N ASP A 35 6.52 -6.68 -9.14
CA ASP A 35 7.36 -6.88 -10.32
C ASP A 35 6.68 -6.36 -11.60
N GLY A 36 5.36 -6.53 -11.70
CA GLY A 36 4.57 -5.98 -12.79
C GLY A 36 4.57 -4.44 -12.81
N LEU A 37 4.45 -3.82 -11.63
CA LEU A 37 4.52 -2.37 -11.47
C LEU A 37 5.91 -1.82 -11.84
N GLU A 38 7.00 -2.48 -11.40
CA GLU A 38 8.36 -2.08 -11.76
C GLU A 38 8.64 -2.20 -13.26
N LYS A 39 8.12 -3.25 -13.92
CA LYS A 39 8.21 -3.38 -15.37
C LYS A 39 7.48 -2.24 -16.08
N LEU A 40 6.28 -1.90 -15.59
CA LEU A 40 5.46 -0.82 -16.14
C LEU A 40 6.19 0.53 -16.02
N GLU A 41 6.81 0.81 -14.88
CA GLU A 41 7.65 2.01 -14.70
C GLU A 41 8.85 2.01 -15.66
N ARG A 42 9.55 0.88 -15.83
CA ARG A 42 10.69 0.78 -16.77
C ARG A 42 10.29 1.06 -18.22
N PHE A 43 9.15 0.52 -18.67
CA PHE A 43 8.64 0.80 -20.02
C PHE A 43 8.31 2.29 -20.21
N GLU A 44 7.78 2.95 -19.18
CA GLU A 44 7.47 4.39 -19.21
C GLU A 44 8.74 5.26 -19.30
N TYR A 45 9.80 4.90 -18.57
CA TYR A 45 11.10 5.58 -18.69
C TYR A 45 11.71 5.40 -20.08
N THR A 46 11.62 4.20 -20.67
CA THR A 46 12.14 3.96 -22.02
C THR A 46 11.37 4.74 -23.10
N SER A 47 10.04 4.80 -23.00
CA SER A 47 9.21 5.60 -23.92
C SER A 47 9.49 7.10 -23.80
N SER A 48 9.89 7.56 -22.61
CA SER A 48 10.31 8.95 -22.39
C SER A 48 11.64 9.25 -23.11
N SER A 49 12.57 8.28 -23.13
CA SER A 49 13.88 8.43 -23.79
C SER A 49 13.85 8.28 -25.32
N SER A 50 12.87 7.57 -25.88
CA SER A 50 12.70 7.39 -27.33
C SER A 50 11.90 8.52 -28.00
N SER A 51 11.70 9.65 -27.32
CA SER A 51 11.00 10.81 -27.88
C SER A 51 11.84 11.64 -28.86
N SER A 52 13.06 11.21 -29.22
CA SER A 52 13.96 11.94 -30.12
C SER A 52 13.98 11.50 -31.59
N SER A 53 13.34 10.40 -32.00
CA SER A 53 13.31 10.06 -33.44
C SER A 53 12.33 8.95 -33.81
N SER A 54 11.08 9.31 -34.11
CA SER A 54 10.30 8.59 -35.12
C SER A 54 9.08 9.39 -35.53
N ILE A 55 9.08 9.82 -36.79
CA ILE A 55 7.89 10.29 -37.49
C ILE A 55 6.91 9.10 -37.56
N PRO A 56 5.67 9.21 -37.04
CA PRO A 56 4.71 8.13 -37.16
C PRO A 56 4.15 8.15 -38.59
N SER A 57 4.57 7.19 -39.41
CA SER A 57 3.93 6.89 -40.68
C SER A 57 2.53 6.35 -40.43
N SER A 58 1.54 7.12 -40.86
CA SER A 58 0.11 6.81 -40.80
C SER A 58 -0.24 5.65 -41.73
N SER A 59 -0.37 4.43 -41.20
CA SER A 59 -1.22 3.37 -41.78
C SER A 59 -1.17 2.07 -40.96
N SER A 60 -2.10 1.94 -40.02
CA SER A 60 -2.82 0.67 -39.74
C SER A 60 -3.74 0.87 -38.53
N SER A 61 -5.04 0.90 -38.78
CA SER A 61 -6.13 0.96 -37.79
C SER A 61 -6.37 -0.39 -37.12
N THR A 62 -5.30 -1.03 -36.64
CA THR A 62 -5.41 -2.08 -35.63
C THR A 62 -5.08 -1.39 -34.33
N ALA A 63 -6.00 -1.37 -33.37
CA ALA A 63 -5.73 -0.88 -32.03
C ALA A 63 -4.56 -1.70 -31.47
N ILE A 64 -3.33 -1.18 -31.63
CA ILE A 64 -2.16 -1.69 -30.95
C ILE A 64 -2.45 -1.37 -29.49
N VAL A 65 -3.06 -2.32 -28.79
CA VAL A 65 -3.21 -2.23 -27.35
C VAL A 65 -1.79 -2.17 -26.83
N ASP A 66 -1.41 -0.99 -26.36
CA ASP A 66 -0.06 -0.70 -25.90
C ASP A 66 0.32 -1.76 -24.83
N PRO A 67 1.44 -2.49 -24.96
CA PRO A 67 1.84 -3.52 -24.00
C PRO A 67 1.88 -3.03 -22.55
N SER A 68 2.04 -1.72 -22.35
CA SER A 68 1.94 -1.03 -21.06
C SER A 68 0.52 -1.06 -20.46
N GLU A 69 -0.54 -0.90 -21.25
CA GLU A 69 -1.93 -0.95 -20.76
C GLU A 69 -2.34 -2.36 -20.35
N GLN A 70 -1.93 -3.41 -21.09
CA GLN A 70 -2.20 -4.80 -20.69
C GLN A 70 -1.52 -5.16 -19.37
N SER A 71 -0.28 -4.69 -19.18
CA SER A 71 0.49 -4.90 -17.95
C SER A 71 -0.17 -4.20 -16.76
N PHE A 72 -0.65 -2.97 -16.97
CA PHE A 72 -1.38 -2.20 -15.96
C PHE A 72 -2.69 -2.88 -15.53
N ASP A 73 -3.48 -3.37 -16.49
CA ASP A 73 -4.73 -4.08 -16.20
C ASP A 73 -4.48 -5.40 -15.46
N ALA A 74 -3.39 -6.11 -15.78
CA ALA A 74 -2.98 -7.30 -15.05
C ALA A 74 -2.63 -6.98 -13.58
N VAL A 75 -1.81 -5.95 -13.34
CA VAL A 75 -1.44 -5.51 -11.98
C VAL A 75 -2.66 -5.06 -11.19
N ARG A 76 -3.60 -4.34 -11.83
CA ARG A 76 -4.87 -3.93 -11.21
C ARG A 76 -5.72 -5.12 -10.78
N LYS A 77 -5.85 -6.14 -11.65
CA LYS A 77 -6.60 -7.36 -11.36
C LYS A 77 -5.96 -8.14 -10.21
N ASP A 78 -4.63 -8.24 -10.19
CA ASP A 78 -3.91 -8.91 -9.10
C ASP A 78 -4.11 -8.20 -7.75
N ILE A 79 -4.11 -6.85 -7.73
CA ILE A 79 -4.40 -6.07 -6.51
C ILE A 79 -5.82 -6.33 -6.01
N ALA A 80 -6.81 -6.36 -6.91
CA ALA A 80 -8.20 -6.68 -6.54
C ALA A 80 -8.33 -8.10 -5.96
N GLN A 81 -7.60 -9.08 -6.53
CA GLN A 81 -7.54 -10.43 -6.00
C GLN A 81 -6.92 -10.47 -4.60
N ILE A 82 -5.82 -9.75 -4.37
CA ILE A 82 -5.19 -9.65 -3.04
C ILE A 82 -6.17 -9.06 -2.02
N GLN A 83 -6.94 -8.03 -2.40
CA GLN A 83 -7.96 -7.45 -1.51
C GLN A 83 -9.07 -8.44 -1.17
N SER A 84 -9.52 -9.27 -2.12
CA SER A 84 -10.48 -10.35 -1.83
C SER A 84 -9.90 -11.46 -0.92
N LEU A 85 -8.62 -11.80 -1.10
CA LEU A 85 -7.94 -12.76 -0.22
C LEU A 85 -7.75 -12.21 1.19
N CYS A 86 -7.49 -10.90 1.32
CA CYS A 86 -7.44 -10.23 2.62
C CYS A 86 -8.79 -10.28 3.33
N SER A 87 -9.90 -9.99 2.64
CA SER A 87 -11.24 -10.03 3.26
C SER A 87 -11.65 -11.45 3.66
N GLU A 88 -11.30 -12.47 2.88
CA GLU A 88 -11.51 -13.88 3.23
C GLU A 88 -10.66 -14.28 4.45
N MET A 89 -9.39 -13.90 4.46
CA MET A 89 -8.48 -14.12 5.60
C MET A 89 -8.98 -13.38 6.85
N GLU A 90 -9.62 -12.21 6.69
CA GLU A 90 -10.25 -11.45 7.77
C GLU A 90 -11.39 -12.18 8.48
N LEU A 91 -12.24 -12.82 7.70
CA LEU A 91 -13.36 -13.62 8.22
C LEU A 91 -12.83 -14.85 8.97
N LEU A 92 -11.81 -15.50 8.43
CA LEU A 92 -11.22 -16.71 9.00
C LEU A 92 -10.43 -16.45 10.29
N TRP A 93 -9.68 -15.34 10.42
CA TRP A 93 -8.97 -15.08 11.67
C TRP A 93 -9.91 -14.68 12.81
N ARG A 94 -11.04 -14.03 12.50
CA ARG A 94 -12.07 -13.68 13.51
C ARG A 94 -12.74 -14.91 14.10
N SER A 95 -12.85 -16.00 13.35
CA SER A 95 -13.46 -17.26 13.82
C SER A 95 -12.51 -18.12 14.67
N ILE A 96 -11.21 -17.80 14.75
CA ILE A 96 -10.24 -18.55 15.57
C ILE A 96 -10.52 -18.33 17.06
N PRO A 97 -10.75 -19.39 17.88
CA PRO A 97 -11.05 -19.25 19.31
C PRO A 97 -9.82 -18.86 20.16
N ALA A 98 -8.60 -19.23 19.75
CA ALA A 98 -7.37 -18.95 20.48
C ALA A 98 -6.91 -17.48 20.32
N LYS A 99 -6.92 -16.71 21.42
CA LYS A 99 -6.61 -15.27 21.42
C LYS A 99 -5.20 -14.92 20.90
N SER A 100 -4.18 -15.70 21.25
CA SER A 100 -2.80 -15.47 20.80
C SER A 100 -2.59 -15.71 19.30
N GLN A 101 -3.23 -16.75 18.75
CA GLN A 101 -3.18 -17.03 17.31
C GLN A 101 -4.01 -16.01 16.53
N ARG A 102 -5.15 -15.58 17.07
CA ARG A 102 -5.98 -14.52 16.51
C ARG A 102 -5.20 -13.20 16.37
N ASP A 103 -4.48 -12.79 17.42
CA ASP A 103 -3.67 -11.56 17.40
C ASP A 103 -2.49 -11.65 16.43
N LEU A 104 -1.95 -12.85 16.19
CA LEU A 104 -0.88 -13.08 15.22
C LEU A 104 -1.41 -13.01 13.78
N TRP A 105 -2.52 -13.69 13.49
CA TRP A 105 -3.16 -13.65 12.17
C TRP A 105 -3.70 -12.27 11.84
N LYS A 106 -4.27 -11.55 12.82
CA LYS A 106 -4.68 -10.16 12.66
C LYS A 106 -3.52 -9.29 12.14
N ARG A 107 -2.35 -9.35 12.79
CA ARG A 107 -1.17 -8.58 12.34
C ARG A 107 -0.69 -8.98 10.95
N LYS A 108 -0.72 -10.28 10.62
CA LYS A 108 -0.32 -10.76 9.29
C LYS A 108 -1.26 -10.27 8.20
N VAL A 109 -2.57 -10.28 8.44
CA VAL A 109 -3.58 -9.79 7.51
C VAL A 109 -3.47 -8.29 7.33
N GLU A 110 -3.32 -7.55 8.43
CA GLU A 110 -3.15 -6.09 8.44
C GLU A 110 -1.90 -5.68 7.65
N GLN A 111 -0.79 -6.41 7.79
CA GLN A 111 0.41 -6.19 6.98
C GLN A 111 0.17 -6.40 5.47
N VAL A 112 -0.52 -7.48 5.08
CA VAL A 112 -0.81 -7.76 3.66
C VAL A 112 -1.76 -6.71 3.08
N ALA A 113 -2.74 -6.25 3.87
CA ALA A 113 -3.65 -5.18 3.48
C ALA A 113 -2.92 -3.84 3.28
N GLU A 114 -2.04 -3.45 4.20
CA GLU A 114 -1.20 -2.25 4.05
C GLU A 114 -0.30 -2.33 2.81
N GLU A 115 0.34 -3.48 2.57
CA GLU A 115 1.15 -3.71 1.37
C GLU A 115 0.30 -3.58 0.09
N ALA A 116 -0.92 -4.14 0.07
CA ALA A 116 -1.84 -4.04 -1.08
C ALA A 116 -2.32 -2.61 -1.34
N ASP A 117 -2.67 -1.86 -0.29
CA ASP A 117 -3.08 -0.46 -0.41
C ASP A 117 -1.93 0.44 -0.87
N SER A 118 -0.69 0.15 -0.43
CA SER A 118 0.50 0.86 -0.89
C SER A 118 0.77 0.63 -2.38
N LEU A 119 0.58 -0.59 -2.88
CA LEU A 119 0.69 -0.93 -4.30
C LEU A 119 -0.41 -0.25 -5.11
N LYS A 120 -1.65 -0.25 -4.62
CA LYS A 120 -2.78 0.44 -5.25
C LYS A 120 -2.52 1.94 -5.40
N ALA A 121 -2.07 2.59 -4.32
CA ALA A 121 -1.73 4.02 -4.35
C ALA A 121 -0.58 4.33 -5.34
N SER A 122 0.37 3.41 -5.50
CA SER A 122 1.47 3.54 -6.46
C SER A 122 0.97 3.39 -7.90
N LEU A 123 0.09 2.41 -8.15
CA LEU A 123 -0.56 2.20 -9.45
C LEU A 123 -1.44 3.39 -9.87
N ASP A 124 -2.19 3.98 -8.93
CA ASP A 124 -3.03 5.16 -9.18
C ASP A 124 -2.17 6.39 -9.54
N LYS A 125 -1.03 6.58 -8.86
CA LYS A 125 -0.07 7.64 -9.20
C LYS A 125 0.51 7.45 -10.60
N TYR A 126 0.85 6.21 -10.97
CA TYR A 126 1.29 5.89 -12.33
C TYR A 126 0.21 6.28 -13.35
N ASN A 127 -1.04 5.85 -13.13
CA ASN A 127 -2.15 6.15 -14.04
C ASN A 127 -2.42 7.65 -14.19
N LEU A 128 -2.40 8.40 -13.08
CA LEU A 128 -2.59 9.86 -13.12
C LEU A 128 -1.49 10.55 -13.93
N ARG A 129 -0.24 10.12 -13.79
CA ARG A 129 0.88 10.65 -14.59
C ARG A 129 0.73 10.29 -16.06
N HIS A 130 0.35 9.05 -16.36
CA HIS A 130 0.12 8.57 -17.71
C HIS A 130 -1.02 9.35 -18.40
N GLN A 131 -2.17 9.50 -17.72
CA GLN A 131 -3.31 10.27 -18.23
C GLN A 131 -2.96 11.74 -18.46
N ARG A 132 -2.24 12.36 -17.52
CA ARG A 132 -1.80 13.75 -17.67
C ARG A 132 -0.94 13.94 -18.92
N ARG A 133 0.03 13.06 -19.17
CA ARG A 133 0.86 13.15 -20.38
C ARG A 133 0.05 12.90 -21.66
N MET A 134 -0.91 11.97 -21.62
CA MET A 134 -1.83 11.73 -22.74
C MET A 134 -2.70 12.97 -23.04
N GLN A 135 -3.14 13.70 -22.02
CA GLN A 135 -3.86 14.96 -22.20
C GLN A 135 -2.94 16.04 -22.80
N GLU A 136 -1.74 16.22 -22.25
CA GLU A 136 -0.75 17.18 -22.77
C GLU A 136 -0.36 16.86 -24.23
N ALA A 137 -0.23 15.59 -24.60
CA ALA A 137 0.05 15.17 -25.98
C ALA A 137 -1.14 15.41 -26.92
N ARG A 138 -2.38 15.19 -26.47
CA ARG A 138 -3.59 15.49 -27.24
C ARG A 138 -3.75 16.98 -27.47
N GLU A 139 -3.57 17.79 -26.44
CA GLU A 139 -3.60 19.25 -26.55
C GLU A 139 -2.53 19.76 -27.53
N ARG A 140 -1.30 19.20 -27.48
CA ARG A 140 -0.25 19.51 -28.46
C ARG A 140 -0.64 19.11 -29.89
N ALA A 141 -1.22 17.94 -30.08
CA ALA A 141 -1.67 17.49 -31.39
C ALA A 141 -2.79 18.38 -31.96
N GLU A 142 -3.71 18.85 -31.10
CA GLU A 142 -4.76 19.79 -31.48
C GLU A 142 -4.20 21.17 -31.86
N LEU A 143 -3.17 21.65 -31.15
CA LEU A 143 -2.49 22.91 -31.50
C LEU A 143 -1.72 22.80 -32.81
N ILE A 144 -1.01 21.69 -33.05
CA ILE A 144 -0.29 21.43 -34.31
C ILE A 144 -1.29 21.23 -35.47
N GLY A 145 -2.39 20.52 -35.24
CA GLY A 145 -3.45 20.33 -36.23
C GLY A 145 -4.13 21.63 -36.65
N ARG A 146 -4.25 22.61 -35.73
CA ARG A 146 -4.71 23.97 -36.05
C ARG A 146 -3.69 24.80 -36.81
N ALA A 147 -2.38 24.61 -36.58
CA ALA A 147 -1.32 25.33 -37.28
C ALA A 147 -1.18 24.91 -38.75
N ASN A 148 -1.43 23.65 -39.09
CA ASN A 148 -1.32 23.14 -40.46
C ASN A 148 -2.49 23.52 -41.39
N GLY A 149 -3.55 24.18 -40.90
CA GLY A 149 -4.74 24.59 -41.67
C GLY A 149 -4.75 26.05 -42.14
N ASP A 150 -3.63 26.76 -42.08
CA ASP A 150 -3.57 28.24 -42.15
C ASP A 150 -3.54 28.81 -43.58
N SER A 151 -4.64 28.70 -44.32
CA SER A 151 -4.89 29.52 -45.52
C SER A 151 -5.65 30.82 -45.20
N SER A 152 -5.81 31.20 -43.92
CA SER A 152 -6.62 32.34 -43.47
C SER A 152 -5.82 33.42 -42.73
N HIS A 153 -4.54 33.57 -43.06
CA HIS A 153 -3.59 34.44 -42.36
C HIS A 153 -3.90 35.95 -42.47
N VAL A 154 -4.77 36.39 -43.39
CA VAL A 154 -5.08 37.83 -43.60
C VAL A 154 -6.31 38.32 -42.79
N LEU A 155 -7.26 37.45 -42.46
CA LEU A 155 -8.43 37.81 -41.65
C LEU A 155 -8.13 37.80 -40.13
N ARG A 156 -7.04 37.13 -39.73
CA ARG A 156 -6.62 37.00 -38.33
C ARG A 156 -5.95 38.24 -37.76
N ILE A 157 -5.24 39.05 -38.55
CA ILE A 157 -4.44 40.18 -38.01
C ILE A 157 -5.32 41.26 -37.34
N PHE A 158 -6.55 41.48 -37.83
CA PHE A 158 -7.51 42.37 -37.17
C PHE A 158 -8.25 41.72 -35.99
N ASP A 159 -8.39 40.39 -36.00
CA ASP A 159 -8.97 39.62 -34.90
C ASP A 159 -7.95 39.42 -33.76
N ASP A 160 -6.65 39.43 -34.06
CA ASP A 160 -5.53 39.24 -33.13
C ASP A 160 -5.41 40.38 -32.11
N GLU A 161 -5.69 41.63 -32.52
CA GLU A 161 -5.66 42.79 -31.60
C GLU A 161 -6.86 42.78 -30.62
N ALA A 162 -8.06 42.45 -31.11
CA ALA A 162 -9.25 42.29 -30.27
C ALA A 162 -9.16 41.04 -29.37
N GLN A 163 -8.60 39.96 -29.90
CA GLN A 163 -8.33 38.71 -29.19
C GLN A 163 -7.20 38.87 -28.16
N ALA A 164 -6.20 39.71 -28.41
CA ALA A 164 -5.15 40.03 -27.43
C ALA A 164 -5.73 40.77 -26.21
N MET A 165 -6.65 41.72 -26.41
CA MET A 165 -7.30 42.42 -25.31
C MET A 165 -8.26 41.50 -24.52
N GLN A 166 -8.99 40.61 -25.20
CA GLN A 166 -9.80 39.57 -24.54
C GLN A 166 -8.92 38.52 -23.83
N SER A 167 -7.80 38.14 -24.41
CA SER A 167 -6.81 37.23 -23.84
C SER A 167 -6.16 37.83 -22.59
N ALA A 168 -5.82 39.12 -22.60
CA ALA A 168 -5.31 39.82 -21.42
C ALA A 168 -6.35 39.84 -20.29
N ARG A 169 -7.63 40.12 -20.59
CA ARG A 169 -8.73 40.03 -19.61
C ARG A 169 -8.99 38.62 -19.10
N ARG A 170 -8.83 37.61 -19.96
CA ARG A 170 -9.00 36.20 -19.58
C ARG A 170 -7.82 35.72 -18.73
N SER A 171 -6.61 36.16 -19.06
CA SER A 171 -5.39 35.91 -18.30
C SER A 171 -5.44 36.61 -16.94
N SER A 172 -5.95 37.84 -16.85
CA SER A 172 -6.11 38.53 -15.56
C SER A 172 -7.10 37.79 -14.65
N ARG A 173 -8.25 37.35 -15.18
CA ARG A 173 -9.22 36.53 -14.43
C ARG A 173 -8.65 35.18 -14.01
N MET A 174 -7.91 34.51 -14.90
CA MET A 174 -7.24 33.25 -14.59
C MET A 174 -6.12 33.43 -13.55
N MET A 175 -5.40 34.55 -13.59
CA MET A 175 -4.41 34.93 -12.57
C MET A 175 -5.08 35.21 -11.23
N GLU A 176 -6.21 35.91 -11.19
CA GLU A 176 -6.98 36.12 -9.96
C GLU A 176 -7.50 34.81 -9.38
N GLU A 177 -7.99 33.90 -10.22
CA GLU A 177 -8.46 32.57 -9.81
C GLU A 177 -7.32 31.68 -9.29
N THR A 178 -6.13 31.74 -9.92
CA THR A 178 -4.93 31.04 -9.44
C THR A 178 -4.35 31.65 -8.17
N LEU A 179 -4.42 32.98 -7.99
CA LEU A 179 -4.04 33.64 -6.74
C LEU A 179 -5.01 33.25 -5.62
N ALA A 180 -6.32 33.25 -5.89
CA ALA A 180 -7.35 32.84 -4.94
C ALA A 180 -7.20 31.37 -4.52
N THR A 181 -6.95 30.46 -5.47
CA THR A 181 -6.66 29.06 -5.14
C THR A 181 -5.32 28.90 -4.43
N GLY A 182 -4.30 29.68 -4.77
CA GLY A 182 -3.02 29.71 -4.06
C GLY A 182 -3.19 30.11 -2.58
N VAL A 183 -3.96 31.16 -2.30
CA VAL A 183 -4.31 31.60 -0.93
C VAL A 183 -5.12 30.52 -0.19
N ALA A 184 -6.08 29.88 -0.87
CA ALA A 184 -6.83 28.77 -0.30
C ALA A 184 -5.92 27.57 0.04
N ILE A 185 -4.94 27.25 -0.81
CA ILE A 185 -3.97 26.18 -0.56
C ILE A 185 -3.06 26.55 0.62
N LEU A 186 -2.54 27.78 0.66
CA LEU A 186 -1.71 28.28 1.77
C LEU A 186 -2.45 28.22 3.12
N SER A 187 -3.73 28.61 3.14
CA SER A 187 -4.56 28.49 4.35
C SER A 187 -4.83 27.03 4.74
N LYS A 188 -5.02 26.13 3.76
CA LYS A 188 -5.13 24.68 4.03
C LYS A 188 -3.83 24.10 4.59
N TYR A 189 -2.67 24.55 4.11
CA TYR A 189 -1.36 24.13 4.64
C TYR A 189 -1.13 24.64 6.06
N SER A 190 -1.54 25.89 6.39
CA SER A 190 -1.46 26.40 7.76
C SER A 190 -2.37 25.61 8.70
N GLU A 191 -3.59 25.30 8.27
CA GLU A 191 -4.54 24.48 9.03
C GLU A 191 -4.03 23.05 9.23
N GLN A 192 -3.46 22.43 8.18
CA GLN A 192 -2.82 21.12 8.27
C GLN A 192 -1.62 21.12 9.22
N ARG A 193 -0.80 22.18 9.22
CA ARG A 193 0.32 22.33 10.17
C ARG A 193 -0.17 22.35 11.61
N ASP A 194 -1.27 23.04 11.90
CA ASP A 194 -1.81 23.09 13.25
C ASP A 194 -2.46 21.77 13.69
N ARG A 195 -3.10 21.04 12.75
CA ARG A 195 -3.57 19.67 13.00
C ARG A 195 -2.41 18.71 13.28
N LEU A 196 -1.31 18.81 12.52
CA LEU A 196 -0.09 18.01 12.74
C LEU A 196 0.57 18.34 14.08
N LYS A 197 0.65 19.60 14.47
CA LYS A 197 1.13 19.99 15.82
C LYS A 197 0.26 19.42 16.93
N ARG A 198 -1.07 19.43 16.77
CA ARG A 198 -2.01 18.80 17.73
C ARG A 198 -1.87 17.28 17.76
N ALA A 199 -1.70 16.64 16.61
CA ALA A 199 -1.45 15.21 16.51
C ALA A 199 -0.10 14.82 17.13
N GLN A 200 0.95 15.62 16.93
CA GLN A 200 2.26 15.44 17.57
C GLN A 200 2.17 15.58 19.09
N ARG A 201 1.42 16.56 19.61
CA ARG A 201 1.17 16.67 21.06
C ARG A 201 0.44 15.44 21.59
N LYS A 202 -0.62 14.99 20.91
CA LYS A 202 -1.34 13.76 21.25
C LYS A 202 -0.45 12.52 21.14
N ALA A 203 0.45 12.46 20.16
CA ALA A 203 1.40 11.37 20.00
C ALA A 203 2.48 11.40 21.08
N LEU A 204 2.91 12.57 21.55
CA LEU A 204 3.78 12.73 22.71
C LEU A 204 3.07 12.27 24.00
N ASP A 205 1.78 12.59 24.17
CA ASP A 205 0.98 12.13 25.30
C ASP A 205 0.74 10.60 25.23
N VAL A 206 0.53 10.07 24.03
CA VAL A 206 0.41 8.63 23.77
C VAL A 206 1.77 7.93 23.95
N LEU A 207 2.88 8.55 23.59
CA LEU A 207 4.22 8.01 23.81
C LEU A 207 4.59 8.04 25.30
N ASN A 208 4.17 9.08 26.02
CA ASN A 208 4.30 9.17 27.48
C ASN A 208 3.46 8.08 28.18
N THR A 209 2.27 7.75 27.65
CA THR A 209 1.41 6.68 28.19
C THR A 209 1.80 5.27 27.69
N LEU A 210 2.41 5.13 26.51
CA LEU A 210 2.99 3.89 26.00
C LEU A 210 4.37 3.61 26.62
N GLY A 211 5.07 4.62 27.14
CA GLY A 211 6.23 4.47 28.01
C GLY A 211 5.92 3.65 29.27
N LEU A 212 4.67 3.72 29.77
CA LEU A 212 4.15 2.85 30.84
C LEU A 212 3.81 1.43 30.34
N SER A 213 3.52 1.23 29.06
CA SER A 213 3.22 -0.08 28.45
C SER A 213 4.44 -1.02 28.43
N ASN A 214 5.66 -0.48 28.52
CA ASN A 214 6.86 -1.31 28.67
C ASN A 214 6.85 -2.11 29.99
N SER A 215 6.13 -1.65 31.02
CA SER A 215 5.90 -2.40 32.25
C SER A 215 4.97 -3.60 32.02
N VAL A 216 3.95 -3.45 31.17
CA VAL A 216 3.02 -4.54 30.80
C VAL A 216 3.65 -5.52 29.81
N MET A 217 4.44 -5.03 28.85
CA MET A 217 5.23 -5.85 27.92
C MET A 217 6.24 -6.73 28.68
N ARG A 218 6.93 -6.18 29.69
CA ARG A 218 7.81 -6.94 30.59
C ARG A 218 7.07 -7.90 31.51
N LEU A 219 5.83 -7.59 31.92
CA LEU A 219 5.00 -8.48 32.72
C LEU A 219 4.56 -9.75 31.95
N ILE A 220 4.47 -9.67 30.62
CA ILE A 220 4.11 -10.81 29.76
C ILE A 220 5.34 -11.68 29.44
N GLU A 221 6.53 -11.09 29.26
CA GLU A 221 7.78 -11.86 29.04
C GLU A 221 8.28 -12.64 30.28
N LYS A 222 7.97 -12.17 31.50
CA LYS A 222 8.54 -12.74 32.73
C LYS A 222 8.02 -14.14 33.05
N ARG A 223 6.81 -14.51 32.61
CA ARG A 223 6.19 -15.81 32.94
C ARG A 223 7.02 -17.01 32.42
N ASN A 224 7.60 -16.88 31.24
CA ASN A 224 8.35 -17.98 30.61
C ASN A 224 9.83 -18.06 31.08
N ARG A 225 10.35 -17.00 31.72
CA ARG A 225 11.67 -16.98 32.36
C ARG A 225 11.61 -17.49 33.82
N ALA A 226 10.58 -17.11 34.56
CA ALA A 226 10.37 -17.60 35.92
C ALA A 226 10.17 -19.12 35.95
N ASP A 227 9.35 -19.66 35.04
CA ASP A 227 9.09 -21.11 34.96
C ASP A 227 10.34 -21.92 34.58
N ARG A 228 11.20 -21.36 33.71
CA ARG A 228 12.51 -21.95 33.39
C ARG A 228 13.46 -21.91 34.58
N TRP A 229 13.55 -20.78 35.29
CA TRP A 229 14.48 -20.62 36.40
C TRP A 229 14.17 -21.56 37.57
N ILE A 230 12.88 -21.77 37.88
CA ILE A 230 12.44 -22.69 38.93
C ILE A 230 12.82 -24.15 38.62
N LYS A 231 12.67 -24.59 37.36
CA LYS A 231 13.07 -25.95 36.93
C LYS A 231 14.57 -26.18 37.06
N TYR A 232 15.38 -25.22 36.59
CA TYR A 232 16.84 -25.33 36.68
C TYR A 232 17.34 -25.22 38.12
N ALA A 233 16.73 -24.38 38.96
CA ALA A 233 17.06 -24.31 40.38
C ALA A 233 16.80 -25.65 41.09
N GLY A 234 15.68 -26.32 40.78
CA GLY A 234 15.37 -27.65 41.32
C GLY A 234 16.40 -28.72 40.93
N MET A 235 16.84 -28.74 39.66
CA MET A 235 17.90 -29.66 39.22
C MET A 235 19.24 -29.41 39.91
N VAL A 236 19.63 -28.16 40.13
CA VAL A 236 20.91 -27.84 40.77
C VAL A 236 20.88 -28.23 42.25
N VAL A 237 19.77 -27.96 42.95
CA VAL A 237 19.63 -28.31 44.37
C VAL A 237 19.72 -29.81 44.58
N THR A 238 19.09 -30.63 43.73
CA THR A 238 19.17 -32.09 43.87
C THR A 238 20.59 -32.62 43.64
N ILE A 239 21.33 -32.05 42.68
CA ILE A 239 22.74 -32.38 42.44
C ILE A 239 23.61 -32.01 43.65
N VAL A 240 23.41 -30.83 44.23
CA VAL A 240 24.19 -30.37 45.40
C VAL A 240 23.95 -31.27 46.61
N ILE A 241 22.70 -31.67 46.88
CA ILE A 241 22.38 -32.59 47.98
C ILE A 241 23.06 -33.95 47.78
N LEU A 242 23.05 -34.48 46.56
CA LEU A 242 23.72 -35.74 46.21
C LEU A 242 25.24 -35.66 46.46
N ILE A 243 25.88 -34.57 46.03
CA ILE A 243 27.31 -34.33 46.27
C ILE A 243 27.60 -34.23 47.76
N PHE A 244 26.76 -33.54 48.52
CA PHE A 244 26.95 -33.35 49.95
C PHE A 244 26.86 -34.67 50.72
N ILE A 245 25.90 -35.52 50.38
CA ILE A 245 25.77 -36.87 50.96
C ILE A 245 26.97 -37.73 50.58
N TRP A 246 27.36 -37.76 49.30
CA TRP A 246 28.50 -38.56 48.86
C TRP A 246 29.82 -38.15 49.52
N ARG A 247 30.00 -36.84 49.78
CA ARG A 247 31.15 -36.29 50.48
C ARG A 247 31.16 -36.58 51.98
N TRP A 248 30.00 -36.78 52.61
CA TRP A 248 29.92 -37.11 54.03
C TRP A 248 30.09 -38.62 54.24
N THR A 249 29.56 -39.45 53.34
CA THR A 249 29.61 -40.91 53.46
C THR A 249 30.96 -41.51 53.05
N ARG A 250 31.88 -40.71 52.51
CA ARG A 250 33.23 -41.12 52.11
C ARG A 250 34.28 -40.36 52.90
#